data_AF-A0A2D6Q410-F1
#
_entry.id   AF-A0A2D6Q410-F1
#
_cell.length_a   1.000
_cell.length_b   1.000
_cell.length_c   1.000
_cell.angle_alpha   90.00
_cell.angle_beta   90.00
_cell.angle_gamma   90.00
#
_symmetry.space_group_name_H-M   'P 1'
#
loop_
_entity.id
_entity.type
_entity.pdbx_description
1 polymer ?
#
loop_
_entity_poly.entity_id
_entity_poly.type
_entity_poly.pdbx_seq_one_letter_code
_entity_poly.pdbx_strand_id
1 'polypeptide(L)'
;MTKLSILRKSIDQVDKQLVKLLARRVRLVKEVGKYKKENREAIRDPKRELVIIKNKVAAAKKLGLSATFVKKLWKLLFEESYKIEK
;
A
#
# COMPACT_ATOMS: atom_id res chain seq x y z
N MET A 1 -9.45 -33.61 3.08
CA MET A 1 -8.80 -32.32 2.77
C MET A 1 -7.30 -32.46 3.03
N THR A 2 -6.43 -32.04 2.12
CA THR A 2 -4.96 -32.15 2.31
C THR A 2 -4.42 -30.95 3.09
N LYS A 3 -3.26 -31.10 3.75
CA LYS A 3 -2.56 -29.99 4.43
C LYS A 3 -2.34 -28.79 3.51
N LEU A 4 -2.00 -29.06 2.24
CA LEU A 4 -1.86 -28.02 1.21
C LEU A 4 -3.17 -27.26 0.95
N SER A 5 -4.30 -27.96 0.90
CA SER A 5 -5.62 -27.32 0.71
C SER A 5 -5.98 -26.39 1.87
N ILE A 6 -5.65 -26.76 3.10
CA ILE A 6 -5.90 -25.93 4.29
C ILE A 6 -5.04 -24.66 4.23
N LEU A 7 -3.74 -24.79 3.93
CA LEU A 7 -2.83 -23.65 3.81
C LEU A 7 -3.27 -22.67 2.71
N ARG A 8 -3.71 -23.18 1.56
CA ARG A 8 -4.24 -22.32 0.47
C ARG A 8 -5.49 -21.56 0.90
N LYS A 9 -6.41 -22.21 1.61
CA LYS A 9 -7.60 -21.51 2.17
C LYS A 9 -7.21 -20.41 3.16
N SER A 10 -6.19 -20.63 3.98
CA SER A 10 -5.66 -19.58 4.88
C SER A 10 -5.07 -18.40 4.08
N ILE A 11 -4.33 -18.66 3.01
CA ILE A 11 -3.82 -17.62 2.11
C ILE A 11 -4.97 -16.84 1.48
N ASP A 12 -5.99 -17.51 0.94
CA ASP A 12 -7.16 -16.86 0.34
C ASP A 12 -7.87 -15.92 1.33
N GLN A 13 -7.92 -16.30 2.62
CA GLN A 13 -8.48 -15.46 3.67
C GLN A 13 -7.65 -14.21 3.94
N VAL A 14 -6.31 -14.34 3.95
CA VAL A 14 -5.40 -13.20 4.06
C VAL A 14 -5.53 -12.28 2.84
N ASP A 15 -5.59 -12.84 1.63
CA ASP A 15 -5.70 -12.08 0.40
C ASP A 15 -7.02 -11.30 0.33
N LYS A 16 -8.13 -11.89 0.78
CA LYS A 16 -9.40 -11.18 0.95
C LYS A 16 -9.28 -9.97 1.89
N GLN A 17 -8.50 -10.09 2.96
CA GLN A 17 -8.25 -8.98 3.87
C GLN A 17 -7.36 -7.91 3.22
N LEU A 18 -6.33 -8.31 2.48
CA LEU A 18 -5.47 -7.39 1.74
C LEU A 18 -6.28 -6.56 0.75
N VAL A 19 -7.17 -7.17 -0.03
CA VAL A 19 -8.05 -6.44 -0.97
C VAL A 19 -8.94 -5.42 -0.24
N LYS A 20 -9.53 -5.79 0.90
CA LYS A 20 -10.34 -4.86 1.71
C LYS A 20 -9.52 -3.69 2.24
N LEU A 21 -8.29 -3.95 2.69
CA LEU A 21 -7.36 -2.91 3.17
C LEU A 21 -6.93 -1.97 2.03
N LEU A 22 -6.68 -2.51 0.84
CA LEU A 22 -6.37 -1.72 -0.35
C LEU A 22 -7.54 -0.82 -0.75
N ALA A 23 -8.77 -1.35 -0.75
CA ALA A 23 -9.97 -0.56 -1.02
C ALA A 23 -10.14 0.58 0.00
N ARG A 24 -9.88 0.32 1.29
CA ARG A 24 -9.88 1.36 2.33
C ARG A 24 -8.80 2.41 2.05
N ARG A 25 -7.58 1.99 1.69
CA ARG A 25 -6.48 2.90 1.35
C ARG A 25 -6.87 3.81 0.17
N VAL A 26 -7.51 3.26 -0.86
CA VAL A 26 -7.98 4.04 -2.02
C VAL A 26 -8.99 5.12 -1.63
N ARG A 27 -9.93 4.83 -0.73
CA ARG A 27 -10.87 5.86 -0.22
C ARG A 27 -10.14 7.01 0.47
N LEU A 28 -9.17 6.71 1.33
CA LEU A 28 -8.34 7.73 1.99
C LEU A 28 -7.52 8.54 0.98
N VAL A 29 -6.98 7.90 -0.05
CA VAL A 29 -6.25 8.60 -1.13
C VAL A 29 -7.15 9.58 -1.88
N LYS A 30 -8.42 9.22 -2.13
CA LYS A 30 -9.39 10.15 -2.74
C LYS A 30 -9.64 11.38 -1.88
N GLU A 31 -9.77 11.18 -0.57
CA GLU A 31 -9.91 12.29 0.40
C GLU A 31 -8.67 13.19 0.41
N VAL A 32 -7.47 12.60 0.38
CA VAL A 32 -6.20 13.34 0.26
C VAL A 32 -6.13 14.12 -1.06
N GLY A 33 -6.50 13.52 -2.17
CA GLY A 33 -6.52 14.19 -3.48
C GLY A 33 -7.49 15.39 -3.49
N LYS A 34 -8.70 15.22 -2.93
CA LYS A 34 -9.68 16.30 -2.78
C LYS A 34 -9.08 17.45 -1.94
N TYR A 35 -8.53 17.13 -0.78
CA TYR A 35 -7.89 18.12 0.10
C TYR A 35 -6.76 18.88 -0.62
N LYS A 36 -5.84 18.16 -1.29
CA LYS A 36 -4.73 18.79 -2.01
C LYS A 36 -5.22 19.73 -3.10
N LYS A 37 -6.26 19.34 -3.84
CA LYS A 37 -6.87 20.16 -4.88
C LYS A 37 -7.50 21.44 -4.32
N GLU A 38 -8.24 21.35 -3.22
CA GLU A 38 -8.85 22.49 -2.53
C GLU A 38 -7.79 23.47 -1.99
N ASN A 39 -6.65 22.94 -1.50
CA ASN A 39 -5.56 23.73 -0.93
C ASN A 39 -4.45 24.08 -1.92
N ARG A 40 -4.59 23.73 -3.20
CA ARG A 40 -3.59 23.92 -4.27
C ARG A 40 -2.22 23.29 -3.94
N GLU A 41 -2.22 22.19 -3.20
CA GLU A 41 -1.02 21.42 -2.89
C GLU A 41 -0.64 20.49 -4.04
N ALA A 42 0.66 20.22 -4.17
CA ALA A 42 1.17 19.30 -5.19
C ALA A 42 0.73 17.85 -4.92
N ILE A 43 0.31 17.14 -5.98
CA ILE A 43 -0.01 15.71 -5.89
C ILE A 43 1.21 14.89 -5.46
N ARG A 44 2.39 15.21 -6.02
CA ARG A 44 3.66 14.54 -5.74
C ARG A 44 4.35 15.16 -4.54
N ASP A 45 4.82 14.32 -3.63
CA ASP A 45 5.66 14.74 -2.50
C ASP A 45 6.79 13.72 -2.30
N PRO A 46 7.91 13.87 -3.05
CA PRO A 46 9.02 12.93 -2.99
C PRO A 46 9.64 12.78 -1.60
N LYS A 47 9.61 13.85 -0.78
CA LYS A 47 10.14 13.82 0.59
C LYS A 47 9.28 12.92 1.46
N ARG A 48 7.95 13.08 1.40
CA ARG A 48 6.99 12.23 2.11
C ARG A 48 7.06 10.78 1.64
N GLU A 49 7.14 10.54 0.34
CA GLU A 49 7.25 9.20 -0.26
C GLU A 49 8.48 8.45 0.25
N LEU A 50 9.64 9.12 0.29
CA LEU A 50 10.89 8.56 0.78
C LEU A 50 10.77 8.13 2.25
N VAL A 51 10.17 8.98 3.10
CA VAL A 51 9.94 8.69 4.53
C VAL A 51 9.02 7.47 4.69
N ILE A 52 7.94 7.39 3.92
CA ILE A 52 7.03 6.24 3.97
C ILE A 52 7.76 4.95 3.59
N ILE A 53 8.47 4.94 2.46
CA ILE A 53 9.19 3.75 1.99
C ILE A 53 10.22 3.31 3.03
N LYS A 54 11.01 4.23 3.57
CA LYS A 54 12.00 3.93 4.61
C LYS A 54 11.35 3.24 5.82
N ASN A 55 10.25 3.81 6.32
CA ASN A 55 9.54 3.28 7.49
C ASN A 55 8.93 1.90 7.21
N LYS A 56 8.35 1.70 6.03
CA LYS A 56 7.72 0.43 5.66
C LYS A 56 8.75 -0.68 5.40
N VAL A 57 9.87 -0.35 4.77
CA VAL A 57 11.00 -1.29 4.64
C VAL A 57 11.56 -1.67 6.01
N ALA A 58 11.73 -0.72 6.92
CA ALA A 58 12.23 -1.02 8.28
C ALA A 58 11.27 -1.95 9.05
N ALA A 59 9.96 -1.67 9.00
CA ALA A 59 8.94 -2.53 9.62
C ALA A 59 8.91 -3.93 8.98
N ALA A 60 8.99 -4.00 7.65
CA ALA A 60 8.95 -5.25 6.91
C ALA A 60 10.16 -6.15 7.20
N LYS A 61 11.37 -5.58 7.32
CA LYS A 61 12.56 -6.33 7.72
C LYS A 61 12.40 -7.01 9.08
N LYS A 62 11.77 -6.33 10.06
CA LYS A 62 11.48 -6.91 11.39
C LYS A 62 10.52 -8.10 11.33
N LEU A 63 9.72 -8.20 10.27
CA LEU A 63 8.77 -9.29 10.03
C LEU A 63 9.31 -10.35 9.05
N GLY A 64 10.61 -10.30 8.72
CA GLY A 64 11.24 -11.26 7.81
C GLY A 64 10.91 -11.04 6.32
N LEU A 65 10.33 -9.90 5.96
CA LEU A 65 9.99 -9.59 4.57
C LEU A 65 11.16 -8.93 3.83
N SER A 66 11.33 -9.27 2.55
CA SER A 66 12.34 -8.67 1.68
C SER A 66 12.12 -7.17 1.52
N ALA A 67 13.15 -6.39 1.83
CA ALA A 67 13.17 -4.94 1.63
C ALA A 67 12.89 -4.54 0.17
N THR A 68 13.44 -5.31 -0.77
CA THR A 68 13.25 -5.09 -2.21
C THR A 68 11.79 -5.31 -2.61
N PHE A 69 11.17 -6.38 -2.10
CA PHE A 69 9.75 -6.67 -2.34
C PHE A 69 8.86 -5.54 -1.82
N VAL A 70 9.03 -5.14 -0.57
CA VAL A 70 8.23 -4.09 0.07
C VAL A 70 8.41 -2.74 -0.63
N LYS A 71 9.64 -2.39 -1.00
CA LYS A 71 9.91 -1.16 -1.77
C LYS A 71 9.17 -1.15 -3.11
N LYS A 72 9.18 -2.27 -3.86
CA LYS A 72 8.45 -2.39 -5.13
C LYS A 72 6.95 -2.27 -4.93
N LEU A 73 6.39 -2.97 -3.93
CA LEU A 73 4.96 -2.91 -3.62
C LEU A 73 4.50 -1.48 -3.28
N TRP A 74 5.25 -0.76 -2.44
CA TRP A 74 4.88 0.62 -2.08
C TRP A 74 4.97 1.59 -3.25
N LYS A 75 5.92 1.41 -4.17
CA LYS A 75 5.99 2.21 -5.40
C LYS A 75 4.72 2.01 -6.26
N LEU A 76 4.28 0.78 -6.46
CA LEU A 76 3.04 0.49 -7.18
C LEU A 76 1.82 1.14 -6.52
N LEU A 77 1.74 1.08 -5.18
CA LEU A 77 0.66 1.73 -4.44
C LEU A 77 0.67 3.25 -4.60
N PHE A 78 1.83 3.88 -4.68
CA PHE A 78 1.95 5.30 -4.95
C PHE A 78 1.57 5.67 -6.38
N GLU A 79 2.06 4.92 -7.37
CA GLU A 79 1.68 5.10 -8.77
C GLU A 79 0.17 5.08 -8.96
N GLU A 80 -0.52 4.14 -8.30
CA GLU A 80 -1.98 4.09 -8.32
C GLU A 80 -2.61 5.28 -7.60
N SER A 81 -1.99 5.76 -6.50
CA SER A 81 -2.49 6.92 -5.77
C SER A 81 -2.49 8.18 -6.65
N TYR A 82 -1.44 8.40 -7.44
CA TYR A 82 -1.36 9.55 -8.34
C TYR A 82 -2.37 9.52 -9.48
N LYS A 83 -2.84 8.35 -9.90
CA LYS A 83 -3.93 8.26 -10.89
C LYS A 83 -5.27 8.67 -10.27
N ILE A 84 -5.47 8.37 -9.00
CA ILE A 84 -6.70 8.63 -8.25
C ILE A 84 -6.77 10.09 -7.77
N GLU A 85 -5.62 10.70 -7.43
CA GLU A 85 -5.53 12.07 -6.92
C GLU A 85 -5.64 13.17 -8.00
N LYS A 86 -5.59 12.81 -9.28
CA LYS A 86 -5.81 13.71 -10.42
C LYS A 86 -7.30 14.02 -10.60
#